data_AF-A0A2T0L2H2-F1
#
_entry.id   AF-A0A2T0L2H2-F1
#
_cell.length_a   1.000
_cell.length_b   1.000
_cell.length_c   1.000
_cell.angle_alpha   90.00
_cell.angle_beta   90.00
_cell.angle_gamma   90.00
#
_symmetry.space_group_name_H-M   'P 1'
#
loop_
_entity.id
_entity.type
_entity.pdbx_description
1 polymer ?
#
loop_
_entity_poly.entity_id
_entity_poly.type
_entity_poly.pdbx_seq_one_letter_code
_entity_poly.pdbx_strand_id
1 'polypeptide(L)'
;MDTNAPESTPQDGVKEFRLSAQQRCLLDEALALLIDTRSRALDVAVQVCRRRGSAVPDVHDFQLPAIIELQRRLEGTRERLDDMLPRKLSVLAANGTCDLQ
;
A
#
# COMPACT_ATOMS: atom_id res chain seq x y z
N MET A 1 56.78 4.56 1.52
CA MET A 1 55.74 3.67 0.98
C MET A 1 54.45 4.08 1.66
N ASP A 2 53.69 4.93 0.98
CA ASP A 2 52.49 5.55 1.51
C ASP A 2 51.32 4.55 1.40
N THR A 3 50.86 4.08 2.56
CA THR A 3 49.72 3.18 2.67
C THR A 3 48.45 3.98 2.42
N ASN A 4 47.86 3.79 1.24
CA ASN A 4 46.55 4.32 0.87
C ASN A 4 45.50 3.91 1.92
N ALA A 5 44.81 4.91 2.49
CA ALA A 5 43.59 4.71 3.25
C ALA A 5 42.45 4.30 2.28
N PRO A 6 41.63 3.29 2.58
CA PRO A 6 40.45 3.03 1.79
C PRO A 6 39.42 4.13 2.07
N GLU A 7 39.18 4.99 1.07
CA GLU A 7 38.01 5.87 1.03
C GLU A 7 36.76 5.03 1.27
N SER A 8 36.14 5.26 2.42
CA SER A 8 34.85 4.67 2.78
C SER A 8 33.79 5.43 2.00
N THR A 9 33.48 4.96 0.79
CA THR A 9 32.30 5.43 0.06
C THR A 9 31.08 5.28 0.97
N PRO A 10 30.31 6.34 1.26
CA PRO A 10 29.05 6.21 1.96
C PRO A 10 28.15 5.36 1.07
N GLN A 11 27.92 4.10 1.43
CA GLN A 11 26.75 3.39 0.95
C GLN A 11 25.56 4.20 1.45
N ASP A 12 24.99 5.02 0.57
CA ASP A 12 23.66 5.58 0.72
C ASP A 12 22.68 4.41 0.68
N GLY A 13 22.65 3.69 1.80
CA GLY A 13 21.77 2.58 2.04
C GLY A 13 20.39 3.19 2.12
N VAL A 14 19.67 3.17 0.98
CA VAL A 14 18.24 3.38 0.94
C VAL A 14 17.64 2.42 1.94
N LYS A 15 17.39 2.92 3.14
CA LYS A 15 16.94 2.14 4.28
C LYS A 15 15.58 1.60 3.88
N GLU A 16 15.47 0.30 3.60
CA GLU A 16 14.20 -0.33 3.25
C GLU A 16 13.18 0.06 4.33
N PHE A 17 12.23 0.91 3.95
CA PHE A 17 11.21 1.37 4.88
C PHE A 17 10.22 0.22 5.11
N ARG A 18 10.47 -0.57 6.14
CA ARG A 18 9.62 -1.71 6.50
C ARG A 18 8.55 -1.25 7.49
N LEU A 19 7.31 -1.33 7.04
CA LEU A 19 6.14 -1.11 7.89
C LEU A 19 5.94 -2.30 8.84
N SER A 20 5.54 -2.01 10.08
CA SER A 20 5.03 -3.03 11.00
C SER A 20 3.73 -3.63 10.47
N ALA A 21 3.34 -4.81 10.97
CA ALA A 21 2.07 -5.45 10.58
C ALA A 21 0.86 -4.51 10.81
N GLN A 22 0.82 -3.82 11.96
CA GLN A 22 -0.23 -2.86 12.27
C GLN A 22 -0.23 -1.68 11.29
N GLN A 23 0.94 -1.11 10.98
CA GLN A 23 1.04 -0.02 10.01
C GLN A 23 0.59 -0.44 8.62
N ARG A 24 0.86 -1.70 8.21
CA ARG A 24 0.36 -2.22 6.94
C ARG A 24 -1.16 -2.37 6.94
N CYS A 25 -1.76 -2.93 7.98
CA CYS A 25 -3.23 -3.04 8.06
C CYS A 25 -3.90 -1.66 7.98
N LEU A 26 -3.38 -0.69 8.74
CA LEU A 26 -3.90 0.69 8.70
C LEU A 26 -3.72 1.33 7.33
N LEU A 27 -2.59 1.09 6.67
CA LEU A 27 -2.34 1.64 5.34
C LEU A 27 -3.25 1.00 4.29
N ASP A 28 -3.48 -0.31 4.35
CA ASP A 28 -4.40 -1.01 3.46
C ASP A 28 -5.83 -0.49 3.61
N GLU A 29 -6.30 -0.33 4.85
CA GLU A 29 -7.62 0.24 5.14
C GLU A 29 -7.74 1.69 4.65
N ALA A 30 -6.71 2.51 4.88
CA ALA A 30 -6.67 3.89 4.38
C ALA A 30 -6.70 3.96 2.85
N LEU A 31 -5.98 3.05 2.16
CA LEU A 31 -5.98 2.97 0.71
C LEU A 31 -7.35 2.52 0.18
N ALA A 32 -8.00 1.54 0.83
CA ALA A 32 -9.34 1.10 0.49
C ALA A 32 -10.37 2.24 0.62
N LEU A 33 -10.35 2.97 1.74
CA LEU A 33 -11.20 4.15 1.96
C LEU A 33 -10.95 5.25 0.92
N LEU A 34 -9.68 5.44 0.53
CA LEU A 34 -9.31 6.43 -0.47
C LEU A 34 -9.82 6.05 -1.87
N ILE A 35 -9.71 4.79 -2.27
CA ILE A 35 -10.24 4.26 -3.53
C ILE A 35 -11.75 4.49 -3.59
N ASP A 36 -12.45 4.09 -2.52
CA ASP A 36 -13.90 4.19 -2.42
C ASP A 36 -14.39 5.64 -2.51
N THR A 37 -13.75 6.54 -1.76
CA THR A 37 -14.08 7.97 -1.77
C THR A 37 -13.83 8.62 -3.13
N ARG A 38 -12.71 8.30 -3.78
CA ARG A 38 -12.38 8.87 -5.09
C ARG A 38 -13.21 8.30 -6.23
N SER A 39 -13.60 7.03 -6.14
CA SER A 39 -14.52 6.40 -7.09
C SER A 39 -15.87 7.10 -7.06
N ARG A 40 -16.42 7.35 -5.87
CA ARG A 40 -17.64 8.14 -5.72
C ARG A 40 -17.50 9.57 -6.24
N ALA A 41 -16.37 10.22 -5.99
CA ALA A 41 -16.12 11.57 -6.47
C ALA A 41 -16.07 11.63 -8.00
N LEU A 42 -15.47 10.62 -8.65
CA LEU A 42 -15.49 10.44 -10.09
C LEU A 42 -16.92 10.27 -10.60
N ASP A 43 -17.72 9.40 -9.99
CA ASP A 43 -19.11 9.17 -10.40
C ASP A 43 -19.94 10.46 -10.35
N VAL A 44 -19.78 11.26 -9.29
CA VAL A 44 -20.44 12.55 -9.14
C VAL A 44 -19.96 13.53 -10.21
N ALA A 45 -18.64 13.62 -10.43
CA ALA A 45 -18.07 14.53 -11.43
C ALA A 45 -18.54 14.17 -12.85
N VAL A 46 -18.56 12.87 -13.20
CA VAL A 46 -19.10 12.35 -14.47
C VAL A 46 -20.56 12.76 -14.65
N GLN A 47 -21.39 12.59 -13.62
CA GLN A 47 -22.79 12.99 -13.68
C GLN A 47 -22.97 14.50 -13.89
N VAL A 48 -22.18 15.32 -13.20
CA VAL A 48 -22.23 16.79 -13.33
C VAL A 48 -21.76 17.22 -14.72
N CYS A 49 -20.63 16.71 -15.22
CA CYS A 49 -20.09 17.06 -16.53
C CYS A 49 -21.06 16.67 -17.66
N ARG A 50 -21.66 15.47 -17.59
CA ARG A 50 -22.67 15.04 -18.56
C ARG A 50 -23.88 15.97 -18.62
N ARG A 51 -24.39 16.40 -17.46
CA ARG A 51 -25.52 17.36 -17.39
C ARG A 51 -25.16 18.73 -17.93
N ARG A 52 -23.90 19.13 -17.82
CA ARG A 52 -23.39 20.44 -18.30
C ARG A 52 -22.87 20.40 -19.74
N GLY A 53 -22.88 19.25 -20.41
CA GLY A 53 -22.27 19.09 -21.74
C GLY A 53 -20.75 19.35 -21.75
N SER A 54 -20.09 19.15 -20.60
CA SER A 54 -18.64 19.38 -20.43
C SER A 54 -17.86 18.07 -20.60
N ALA A 55 -16.53 18.20 -20.77
CA ALA A 55 -15.63 17.06 -20.80
C ALA A 55 -15.79 16.21 -19.52
N VAL A 56 -15.92 14.90 -19.71
CA VAL A 56 -16.11 13.94 -18.62
C VAL A 56 -14.73 13.49 -18.13
N PRO A 57 -14.43 13.59 -16.82
CA PRO A 57 -13.16 13.14 -16.29
C PRO A 57 -13.08 11.61 -16.29
N ASP A 58 -11.86 11.08 -16.29
CA ASP A 58 -11.58 9.66 -16.26
C ASP A 58 -10.95 9.21 -14.92
N VAL A 59 -10.58 7.93 -14.84
CA VAL A 59 -9.99 7.32 -13.63
C VAL A 59 -8.60 7.88 -13.29
N HIS A 60 -7.87 8.42 -14.27
CA HIS A 60 -6.56 9.04 -14.07
C HIS A 60 -6.68 10.44 -13.45
N ASP A 61 -7.71 11.19 -13.82
CA ASP A 61 -8.03 12.48 -13.19
C ASP A 61 -8.27 12.34 -11.68
N PHE A 62 -8.73 11.16 -11.24
CA PHE A 62 -8.93 10.81 -9.83
C PHE A 62 -7.80 9.93 -9.25
N GLN A 63 -6.72 9.71 -9.98
CA GLN A 63 -5.54 8.91 -9.60
C GLN A 63 -5.86 7.50 -9.06
N LEU A 64 -7.01 6.93 -9.43
CA LEU A 64 -7.42 5.59 -8.97
C LEU A 64 -6.38 4.51 -9.33
N PRO A 65 -5.79 4.49 -10.54
CA PRO A 65 -4.78 3.49 -10.88
C PRO A 65 -3.53 3.54 -10.00
N ALA A 66 -3.09 4.75 -9.61
CA ALA A 66 -1.92 4.92 -8.75
C ALA A 66 -2.18 4.37 -7.34
N ILE A 67 -3.38 4.57 -6.80
CA ILE A 67 -3.76 4.08 -5.47
C ILE A 67 -3.89 2.55 -5.47
N ILE A 68 -4.53 1.98 -6.50
CA ILE A 68 -4.63 0.52 -6.67
C ILE A 68 -3.24 -0.11 -6.80
N GLU A 69 -2.33 0.54 -7.52
CA GLU A 69 -0.95 0.06 -7.64
C GLU A 69 -0.21 0.10 -6.29
N LEU A 70 -0.40 1.15 -5.48
CA LEU A 70 0.14 1.22 -4.12
C LEU A 70 -0.41 0.09 -3.24
N GLN A 71 -1.70 -0.23 -3.34
CA GLN A 71 -2.31 -1.32 -2.59
C GLN A 71 -1.75 -2.68 -3.01
N ARG A 72 -1.61 -2.94 -4.31
CA ARG A 72 -0.99 -4.18 -4.83
C ARG A 72 0.46 -4.35 -4.36
N ARG A 73 1.24 -3.27 -4.31
CA ARG A 73 2.61 -3.29 -3.79
C ARG A 73 2.66 -3.62 -2.30
N LEU A 74 1.67 -3.19 -1.53
CA LEU A 74 1.55 -3.53 -0.12
C LEU A 74 1.25 -5.02 0.07
N GLU A 75 0.36 -5.59 -0.74
CA GLU A 75 -0.02 -7.00 -0.68
C GLU A 75 1.12 -7.93 -1.14
N GLY A 76 1.81 -7.61 -2.23
CA GLY A 76 3.00 -8.37 -2.65
C GLY A 76 4.15 -8.33 -1.65
N THR A 77 4.17 -7.34 -0.74
CA THR A 77 5.12 -7.30 0.38
C THR A 77 4.71 -8.25 1.52
N ARG A 78 3.43 -8.60 1.65
CA ARG A 78 2.91 -9.52 2.66
C ARG A 78 3.32 -10.97 2.37
N GLU A 79 3.12 -11.41 1.13
CA GLU A 79 3.47 -12.78 0.68
C GLU A 79 4.95 -13.10 0.92
N ARG A 80 5.85 -12.16 0.61
CA ARG A 80 7.29 -12.33 0.80
C ARG A 80 7.69 -12.51 2.28
N LEU A 81 6.93 -11.96 3.22
CA LEU A 81 7.22 -12.09 4.64
C LEU A 81 6.64 -13.37 5.23
N ASP A 82 5.47 -13.79 4.75
CA ASP A 82 4.87 -15.07 5.13
C ASP A 82 5.72 -16.25 4.63
N ASP A 83 6.33 -16.14 3.43
CA ASP A 83 7.27 -17.14 2.91
C ASP A 83 8.59 -17.23 3.71
N MET A 84 8.98 -16.14 4.39
CA MET A 84 10.20 -16.10 5.23
C MET A 84 9.95 -16.56 6.68
N LEU A 85 8.69 -16.73 7.09
CA LEU A 85 8.34 -17.30 8.40
C LEU A 85 8.30 -18.83 8.30
N PRO A 86 9.11 -19.58 9.09
CA PRO A 86 9.03 -21.03 9.09
C PRO A 86 7.61 -21.48 9.49
N ARG A 87 7.03 -22.39 8.70
CA ARG A 87 5.67 -23.00 8.81
C ARG A 87 5.31 -23.64 10.16
N LYS A 88 6.11 -23.45 11.21
CA LYS A 88 5.96 -24.08 12.53
C LYS A 88 4.99 -23.33 13.47
N LEU A 89 4.43 -22.19 13.09
CA LEU A 89 3.53 -21.39 13.96
C LEU A 89 2.05 -21.39 13.54
N SER A 90 1.69 -22.01 12.41
CA SER A 90 0.31 -22.02 11.88
C SER A 90 -0.70 -22.81 12.73
N VAL A 91 -0.28 -23.43 13.84
CA VAL A 91 -1.17 -24.23 14.72
C VAL A 91 -1.74 -23.41 15.89
N LEU A 92 -1.23 -22.22 16.21
CA LEU A 92 -1.72 -21.43 17.37
C LEU A 92 -2.66 -20.27 17.04
N ALA A 93 -2.87 -19.92 15.77
CA ALA A 93 -3.75 -18.79 15.40
C ALA A 93 -5.21 -19.20 15.12
N ALA A 94 -5.67 -20.35 15.62
CA ALA A 94 -7.06 -20.80 15.48
C ALA A 94 -7.96 -20.45 16.68
N ASN A 95 -7.42 -19.96 17.80
CA ASN A 95 -8.22 -19.65 18.99
C ASN A 95 -7.99 -18.20 19.46
N GLY A 96 -8.67 -17.28 18.80
CA GLY A 96 -8.79 -15.88 19.24
C GLY A 96 -10.16 -15.37 18.82
N THR A 97 -11.18 -15.81 19.55
CA THR A 97 -12.58 -15.38 19.45
C THR A 97 -12.66 -13.85 19.47
N CYS A 98 -12.99 -13.25 18.33
CA CYS A 98 -13.66 -11.96 18.30
C CYS A 98 -15.12 -12.19 18.73
N ASP A 99 -15.36 -12.26 20.03
CA ASP A 99 -16.69 -12.04 20.59
C ASP A 99 -16.77 -10.59 21.04
N LEU A 100 -17.65 -9.85 20.38
CA LEU A 100 -18.07 -8.52 20.77
C LEU A 100 -19.59 -8.58 20.94
N GLN A 101 -20.04 -9.04 22.11
CA GLN A 101 -21.33 -8.70 22.72
C GLN A 101 -21.41 -9.14 24.19
#